data_AF-A0A963QA61-F1
#
_entry.id   AF-A0A963QA61-F1
#
_cell.length_a   1.000
_cell.length_b   1.000
_cell.length_c   1.000
_cell.angle_alpha   90.00
_cell.angle_beta   90.00
_cell.angle_gamma   90.00
#
_symmetry.space_group_name_H-M   'P 1'
#
loop_
_entity.id
_entity.type
_entity.pdbx_description
1 polymer ?
#
loop_
_entity_poly.entity_id
_entity_poly.type
_entity_poly.pdbx_seq_one_letter_code
_entity_poly.pdbx_strand_id
1 'polypeptide(L)' 'MKNAIRLLKWVLKALIFFTLFAFALNNQHEASLHLFFGQQWRSPMVLIVLAAFAVGLVVGVLGMAPRRWR' A
#
# COMPACT_ATOMS: atom_id res chain seq x y z
N MET A 1 32.71 -7.90 0.96
CA MET A 1 31.57 -7.51 0.08
C MET A 1 30.21 -8.04 0.54
N LYS A 2 30.05 -9.33 0.88
CA LYS A 2 28.75 -9.92 1.29
C LYS A 2 28.09 -9.18 2.48
N ASN A 3 28.88 -8.74 3.47
CA ASN A 3 28.38 -8.02 4.65
C ASN A 3 27.87 -6.61 4.31
N ALA A 4 28.52 -5.92 3.36
CA ALA A 4 28.09 -4.59 2.90
C ALA A 4 26.76 -4.65 2.15
N ILE A 5 26.57 -5.65 1.28
CA ILE A 5 25.29 -5.88 0.59
C ILE A 5 24.19 -6.25 1.58
N ARG A 6 24.51 -7.06 2.61
CA ARG A 6 23.57 -7.39 3.68
C ARG A 6 23.16 -6.16 4.48
N LEU A 7 24.12 -5.30 4.83
CA LEU A 7 23.86 -4.03 5.51
C LEU A 7 23.00 -3.12 4.64
N LEU A 8 23.33 -2.96 3.36
CA LEU A 8 22.55 -2.16 2.41
C LEU A 8 21.09 -2.64 2.31
N LYS A 9 20.87 -3.95 2.20
CA LYS A 9 19.50 -4.52 2.21
C LYS A 9 18.76 -4.21 3.52
N TRP A 10 19.46 -4.24 4.65
CA TRP A 10 18.89 -3.91 5.97
C TRP A 10 18.50 -2.43 6.06
N VAL A 11 19.40 -1.53 5.64
CA VAL A 11 19.15 -0.09 5.61
C VAL A 11 18.01 0.24 4.66
N LEU A 12 17.96 -0.38 3.48
CA LEU A 12 16.87 -0.16 2.53
C LEU A 12 15.51 -0.59 3.11
N LYS A 13 15.45 -1.74 3.79
CA LYS A 13 14.24 -2.19 4.50
C LYS A 13 13.83 -1.21 5.60
N ALA A 14 14.79 -0.73 6.39
CA ALA A 14 14.54 0.26 7.43
C ALA A 14 14.03 1.58 6.83
N LEU A 15 14.65 2.07 5.75
CA LEU A 15 14.21 3.28 5.05
C LEU A 15 12.77 3.15 4.55
N ILE A 16 12.45 2.05 3.84
CA ILE A 16 11.09 1.78 3.37
C ILE A 16 10.11 1.77 4.55
N PHE A 17 10.46 1.08 5.64
CA PHE A 17 9.62 1.04 6.83
C PHE A 17 9.40 2.43 7.43
N PHE A 18 10.46 3.22 7.63
CA PHE A 18 10.36 4.56 8.18
C PHE A 18 9.54 5.49 7.29
N THR A 19 9.68 5.39 5.96
CA THR A 19 8.85 6.16 5.03
C THR A 19 7.38 5.80 5.17
N LEU A 20 7.04 4.50 5.14
CA LEU A 20 5.66 4.04 5.28
C LEU A 20 5.08 4.36 6.67
N PHE A 21 5.90 4.28 7.71
CA PHE A 21 5.51 4.60 9.07
C PHE A 21 5.25 6.10 9.26
N ALA A 22 6.16 6.96 8.79
CA ALA A 22 6.00 8.40 8.82
C ALA A 22 4.81 8.85 7.96
N PHE A 23 4.59 8.20 6.82
CA PHE A 23 3.39 8.38 6.01
C PHE A 23 2.13 8.02 6.80
N ALA A 24 2.11 6.86 7.47
CA ALA A 24 0.98 6.44 8.28
C ALA A 24 0.69 7.42 9.42
N LEU A 25 1.72 7.89 10.13
CA LEU A 25 1.60 8.90 11.19
C LEU A 25 1.08 10.24 10.69
N ASN A 26 1.54 10.73 9.54
CA ASN A 26 1.07 12.01 8.97
C ASN A 26 -0.33 11.94 8.36
N ASN A 27 -0.83 10.73 8.06
CA ASN A 27 -2.11 10.52 7.37
C ASN A 27 -3.13 9.76 8.25
N GLN A 28 -3.10 9.97 9.57
CA GLN A 28 -4.08 9.42 10.50
C GLN A 28 -5.42 10.16 10.51
N HIS A 29 -5.50 11.31 9.84
CA HIS A 29 -6.71 12.12 9.73
C HIS A 29 -7.86 11.31 9.13
N GLU A 30 -9.06 11.54 9.65
CA GLU A 30 -10.28 10.90 9.17
C GLU A 30 -10.67 11.46 7.79
N ALA A 31 -10.89 10.58 6.82
CA ALA A 31 -11.30 10.93 5.47
C ALA A 31 -12.64 10.26 5.13
N SER A 32 -13.48 10.97 4.39
CA SER A 32 -14.80 10.49 3.96
C SER A 32 -14.77 10.09 2.49
N LEU A 33 -15.04 8.82 2.22
CA LEU A 33 -15.30 8.31 0.87
C LEU A 33 -16.78 8.44 0.57
N HIS A 34 -17.11 9.27 -0.42
CA HIS A 34 -18.47 9.38 -0.96
C HIS A 34 -18.67 8.27 -1.99
N LEU A 35 -19.39 7.24 -1.60
CA LEU A 35 -19.73 6.10 -2.45
C LEU A 35 -21.07 6.35 -3.13
N PHE A 36 -21.50 5.36 -3.92
CA PHE A 36 -22.78 5.41 -4.61
C PHE A 36 -23.96 5.43 -3.62
N PHE A 37 -25.11 5.95 -4.07
CA PHE A 37 -26.36 5.99 -3.30
C PHE A 37 -26.29 6.79 -1.99
N GLY A 38 -25.45 7.83 -1.94
CA GLY A 38 -25.30 8.69 -0.76
C GLY A 38 -24.58 8.03 0.42
N GLN A 39 -24.05 6.82 0.24
CA GLN A 39 -23.26 6.15 1.27
C GLN A 39 -21.93 6.87 1.48
N GLN A 40 -21.59 7.11 2.74
CA GLN A 40 -20.33 7.73 3.12
C GLN A 40 -19.58 6.77 4.03
N TRP A 41 -18.36 6.42 3.64
CA TRP A 41 -17.49 5.62 4.49
C TRP A 41 -16.37 6.47 5.07
N ARG A 42 -16.35 6.61 6.39
CA ARG A 42 -15.33 7.36 7.12
C ARG A 42 -14.31 6.43 7.74
N SER A 43 -13.04 6.71 7.50
CA SER A 43 -11.91 5.93 8.00
C SER A 43 -10.63 6.79 7.94
N PRO A 44 -9.59 6.48 8.73
CA PRO A 44 -8.28 7.10 8.54
C PRO A 44 -7.79 7.02 7.10
N MET A 45 -7.29 8.13 6.57
CA MET A 45 -6.82 8.25 5.18
C MET A 45 -5.80 7.18 4.81
N VAL A 46 -4.86 6.88 5.72
CA VAL A 46 -3.86 5.83 5.53
C VAL A 46 -4.50 4.46 5.20
N LEU A 47 -5.59 4.09 5.88
CA LEU A 47 -6.27 2.81 5.64
C LEU A 47 -6.99 2.79 4.31
N ILE A 48 -7.59 3.91 3.92
CA ILE A 48 -8.26 4.08 2.63
C ILE A 48 -7.27 3.86 1.48
N VAL A 49 -6.11 4.52 1.54
CA VAL A 49 -5.07 4.39 0.52
C VAL A 49 -4.50 2.97 0.49
N LEU A 50 -4.25 2.38 1.67
CA LEU A 50 -3.76 1.00 1.77
C LEU A 50 -4.73 0.00 1.14
N ALA A 51 -6.03 0.14 1.42
CA ALA A 51 -7.06 -0.73 0.86
C ALA A 51 -7.15 -0.58 -0.67
N ALA A 52 -7.17 0.66 -1.19
CA ALA A 52 -7.19 0.92 -2.63
C ALA A 52 -5.96 0.33 -3.33
N PHE A 53 -4.78 0.48 -2.73
CA PHE A 53 -3.54 -0.10 -3.26
C PHE A 53 -3.57 -1.64 -3.26
N ALA A 54 -4.01 -2.26 -2.16
CA ALA A 54 -4.13 -3.72 -2.07
C ALA A 54 -5.10 -4.27 -3.13
N VAL A 55 -6.26 -3.62 -3.30
CA VAL A 55 -7.23 -3.97 -4.35
C VAL A 55 -6.59 -3.84 -5.75
N GLY A 56 -5.89 -2.74 -6.03
CA GLY A 56 -5.19 -2.53 -7.29
C GLY A 56 -4.12 -3.59 -7.57
N LEU A 57 -3.36 -4.01 -6.56
CA LEU A 57 -2.36 -5.07 -6.68
C LEU A 57 -3.02 -6.41 -7.01
N VAL A 58 -4.11 -6.77 -6.31
CA VAL A 58 -4.87 -7.99 -6.61
C VAL A 58 -5.39 -7.97 -8.04
N VAL A 59 -5.99 -6.85 -8.47
CA VAL A 59 -6.47 -6.68 -9.85
C VAL A 59 -5.32 -6.79 -10.85
N GLY A 60 -4.16 -6.17 -10.57
CA GLY A 60 -2.97 -6.24 -11.41
C GLY A 60 -2.43 -7.67 -11.55
N VAL A 61 -2.34 -8.40 -10.44
CA VAL A 61 -1.93 -9.81 -10.43
C VAL A 61 -2.91 -10.68 -11.22
N LEU A 62 -4.22 -10.48 -11.04
CA LEU A 62 -5.26 -11.21 -11.79
C LEU A 62 -5.25 -10.84 -13.28
N GLY A 63 -4.91 -9.60 -13.63
CA GLY A 63 -4.78 -9.15 -15.02
C GLY A 63 -3.52 -9.69 -15.71
N MET A 64 -2.42 -9.83 -14.95
CA MET A 64 -1.18 -10.48 -15.39
C MET A 64 -1.26 -12.00 -15.37
N ALA A 65 -2.23 -12.57 -14.63
CA ALA A 65 -2.49 -14.00 -14.68
C ALA A 65 -2.86 -14.34 -16.13
N PRO A 66 -2.11 -15.25 -16.78
CA PRO A 66 -2.28 -15.54 -18.19
C PRO A 66 -3.71 -16.04 -18.44
N ARG A 67 -4.54 -15.18 -19.03
CA ARG A 67 -5.97 -15.38 -19.34
C ARG A 67 -6.22 -16.53 -20.34
N ARG A 68 -5.16 -17.12 -20.87
CA ARG A 68 -5.13 -18.25 -21.81
C ARG A 68 -3.91 -19.10 -21.45
N TRP A 69 -4.01 -20.04 -20.51
CA TRP A 69 -3.15 -21.23 -20.56
C TRP A 69 -3.65 -22.09 -21.72
N ARG A 70 -3.15 -21.79 -22.92
CA ARG A 70 -2.54 -22.81 -23.77
C ARG A 70 -1.04 -22.67 -23.64
#